data_AF-A0A7W6TI27-F1
#
_entry.id   AF-A0A7W6TI27-F1
#
_cell.length_a   1.000
_cell.length_b   1.000
_cell.length_c   1.000
_cell.angle_alpha   90.00
_cell.angle_beta   90.00
_cell.angle_gamma   90.00
#
_symmetry.space_group_name_H-M   'P 1'
#
loop_
_entity.id
_entity.type
_entity.pdbx_description
1 polymer ?
#
loop_
_entity_poly.entity_id
_entity_poly.type
_entity_poly.pdbx_seq_one_letter_code
_entity_poly.pdbx_strand_id
1 'polypeptide(L)'
;MSALFEANCKPEWILLVAGDDTGLRRQQLDELQPHVQELQERAIVVFEVSRTEVTALEQGCRCVAGPADVAKTYRFTFDRFTASLVDGNDSVKWVAPIPVCFADIVATIEELPHREAENAARGPSLSG
;
A
#
# COMPACT_ATOMS: atom_id res chain seq x y z
N MET A 1 -13.14 15.35 -4.41
CA MET A 1 -12.22 14.21 -4.22
C MET A 1 -11.92 13.67 -5.61
N SER A 2 -10.65 13.64 -6.01
CA SER A 2 -10.25 12.91 -7.22
C SER A 2 -10.29 11.43 -6.86
N ALA A 3 -11.10 10.64 -7.55
CA ALA A 3 -11.11 9.20 -7.33
C ALA A 3 -9.75 8.66 -7.81
N LEU A 4 -8.90 8.18 -6.90
CA LEU A 4 -7.60 7.61 -7.26
C LEU A 4 -7.77 6.37 -8.15
N PHE A 5 -8.87 5.65 -7.96
CA PHE A 5 -9.22 4.41 -8.66
C PHE A 5 -10.56 4.56 -9.38
N GLU A 6 -10.78 3.73 -10.39
CA GLU A 6 -12.11 3.62 -11.02
C GLU A 6 -13.17 3.25 -9.97
N ALA A 7 -14.33 3.93 -9.99
CA ALA A 7 -15.28 4.04 -8.88
C ALA A 7 -15.86 2.71 -8.34
N ASN A 8 -15.75 1.61 -9.09
CA ASN A 8 -16.28 0.30 -8.71
C ASN A 8 -15.19 -0.75 -8.39
N CYS A 9 -13.93 -0.33 -8.30
CA CYS A 9 -12.79 -1.27 -8.26
C CYS A 9 -11.80 -0.99 -7.12
N LYS A 10 -12.19 -0.25 -6.07
CA LYS A 10 -11.28 0.00 -4.94
C LYS A 10 -11.13 -1.28 -4.11
N PRO A 11 -9.91 -1.82 -3.96
CA PRO A 11 -9.67 -3.00 -3.15
C PRO A 11 -9.72 -2.67 -1.66
N GLU A 12 -9.87 -3.69 -0.83
CA GLU A 12 -9.85 -3.54 0.63
C GLU A 12 -8.48 -3.06 1.11
N TRP A 13 -7.42 -3.59 0.50
CA TRP A 13 -6.04 -3.26 0.82
C TRP A 13 -5.26 -2.90 -0.44
N ILE A 14 -4.42 -1.88 -0.31
CA ILE A 14 -3.51 -1.43 -1.36
C ILE A 14 -2.09 -1.46 -0.80
N LEU A 15 -1.21 -2.20 -1.45
CA LEU A 15 0.23 -2.15 -1.18
C LEU A 15 0.91 -1.28 -2.24
N LEU A 16 1.42 -0.12 -1.82
CA LEU A 16 2.17 0.80 -2.67
C LEU A 16 3.66 0.51 -2.56
N VAL A 17 4.30 0.13 -3.66
CA VAL A 17 5.75 0.00 -3.79
C VAL A 17 6.27 1.23 -4.53
N ALA A 18 6.82 2.20 -3.81
CA ALA A 18 7.21 3.50 -4.33
C ALA A 18 8.72 3.72 -4.39
N GLY A 19 9.20 4.35 -5.47
CA GLY A 19 10.58 4.82 -5.65
C GLY A 19 10.95 4.99 -7.12
N ASP A 20 12.14 5.54 -7.45
CA ASP A 20 12.59 5.75 -8.85
C ASP A 20 13.59 4.73 -9.41
N ASP A 21 14.35 4.03 -8.58
CA ASP A 21 15.15 2.85 -8.95
C ASP A 21 14.30 1.66 -9.43
N THR A 22 14.28 1.46 -10.75
CA THR A 22 13.56 0.36 -11.39
C THR A 22 14.07 -1.02 -10.99
N GLY A 23 15.36 -1.17 -10.66
CA GLY A 23 15.93 -2.44 -10.25
C GLY A 23 15.38 -2.90 -8.90
N LEU A 24 15.34 -2.00 -7.92
CA LEU A 24 14.79 -2.29 -6.60
C LEU A 24 13.28 -2.49 -6.62
N ARG A 25 12.52 -1.70 -7.40
CA ARG A 25 11.08 -1.93 -7.55
C ARG A 25 10.83 -3.29 -8.20
N ARG A 26 11.61 -3.65 -9.23
CA ARG A 26 11.47 -4.95 -9.88
C ARG A 26 11.79 -6.10 -8.93
N GLN A 27 12.86 -6.00 -8.15
CA GLN A 27 13.20 -6.99 -7.13
C GLN A 27 12.06 -7.17 -6.12
N GLN A 28 11.43 -6.09 -5.66
CA GLN A 28 10.28 -6.16 -4.75
C GLN A 28 9.07 -6.86 -5.40
N LEU A 29 8.80 -6.60 -6.68
CA LEU A 29 7.71 -7.28 -7.38
C LEU A 29 8.01 -8.75 -7.61
N ASP A 30 9.25 -9.09 -7.98
CA ASP A 30 9.67 -10.49 -8.18
C ASP A 30 9.55 -11.30 -6.86
N GLU A 31 9.76 -10.67 -5.70
CA GLU A 31 9.54 -11.27 -4.37
C GLU A 31 8.05 -11.53 -4.07
N LEU A 32 7.15 -10.66 -4.54
CA LEU A 32 5.70 -10.78 -4.31
C LEU A 32 5.00 -11.62 -5.37
N GLN A 33 5.61 -11.78 -6.55
CA GLN A 33 5.04 -12.49 -7.69
C GLN A 33 4.57 -13.93 -7.37
N PRO A 34 5.29 -14.73 -6.55
CA PRO A 34 4.83 -16.06 -6.16
C PRO A 34 3.55 -16.06 -5.30
N HIS A 35 3.24 -14.93 -4.65
CA HIS A 35 2.14 -14.78 -3.70
C HIS A 35 0.93 -14.02 -4.26
N VAL A 36 0.94 -13.71 -5.57
CA VAL A 36 -0.14 -12.98 -6.27
C VAL A 36 -1.53 -13.55 -5.99
N GLN A 37 -1.71 -14.88 -6.10
CA GLN A 37 -3.01 -15.49 -5.83
C GLN A 37 -3.46 -15.29 -4.37
N GLU A 38 -2.53 -15.40 -3.41
CA GLU A 38 -2.82 -15.25 -1.99
C GLU A 38 -3.12 -13.78 -1.64
N LEU A 39 -2.44 -12.83 -2.30
CA LEU A 39 -2.74 -11.40 -2.20
C LEU A 39 -4.15 -11.11 -2.72
N GLN A 40 -4.55 -11.70 -3.85
CA GLN A 40 -5.90 -11.59 -4.40
C GLN A 40 -6.98 -12.12 -3.48
N GLU A 41 -6.79 -13.33 -2.95
CA GLU A 41 -7.73 -13.96 -2.02
C GLU A 41 -7.93 -13.13 -0.74
N ARG A 42 -6.93 -12.33 -0.37
CA ARG A 42 -6.95 -11.38 0.74
C ARG A 42 -7.36 -9.95 0.35
N ALA A 43 -7.81 -9.75 -0.89
CA ALA A 43 -8.21 -8.45 -1.43
C ALA A 43 -7.11 -7.37 -1.34
N ILE A 44 -5.85 -7.77 -1.46
CA ILE A 44 -4.68 -6.89 -1.50
C ILE A 44 -4.26 -6.69 -2.95
N VAL A 45 -4.23 -5.43 -3.41
CA VAL A 45 -3.70 -5.08 -4.72
C VAL A 45 -2.38 -4.36 -4.57
N VAL A 46 -1.36 -4.84 -5.29
CA VAL A 46 -0.04 -4.22 -5.30
C VAL A 46 0.06 -3.22 -6.45
N PHE A 47 0.50 -2.01 -6.14
CA PHE A 47 0.82 -0.96 -7.13
C PHE A 47 2.28 -0.56 -7.04
N GLU A 48 2.96 -0.61 -8.18
CA GLU A 48 4.23 0.06 -8.40
C GLU A 48 3.97 1.54 -8.66
N VAL A 49 4.72 2.42 -7.99
CA VAL A 49 4.62 3.87 -8.19
C VAL A 49 6.00 4.47 -8.39
N SER A 50 6.23 5.07 -9.55
CA SER A 50 7.41 5.89 -9.85
C SER A 50 7.00 7.34 -10.12
N ARG A 51 7.94 8.26 -10.34
CA ARG A 51 7.58 9.63 -10.74
C ARG A 51 6.73 9.70 -12.01
N THR A 52 6.82 8.71 -12.89
CA THR A 52 6.22 8.77 -14.23
C THR A 52 5.03 7.83 -14.40
N GLU A 53 4.91 6.79 -13.59
CA GLU A 53 3.87 5.77 -13.78
C GLU A 53 3.30 5.21 -12.47
N VAL A 54 2.08 4.69 -12.57
CA VAL A 54 1.41 3.90 -11.54
C VAL A 54 0.90 2.64 -12.19
N THR A 55 1.43 1.49 -11.79
CA THR A 55 1.16 0.21 -12.45
C THR A 55 0.70 -0.81 -11.42
N ALA A 56 -0.44 -1.43 -11.65
CA ALA A 56 -0.87 -2.56 -10.82
C ALA A 56 -0.06 -3.81 -11.20
N LEU A 57 0.34 -4.60 -10.20
CA LEU A 57 0.94 -5.92 -10.42
C LEU A 57 -0.04 -6.87 -11.11
N GLU A 58 -1.34 -6.65 -10.92
CA GLU A 58 -2.41 -7.54 -11.35
C GLU A 58 -3.51 -6.83 -12.13
N GLN A 59 -4.23 -7.59 -12.95
CA GLN A 59 -5.36 -7.08 -13.73
C GLN A 59 -6.63 -7.05 -12.88
N GLY A 60 -7.40 -5.95 -12.95
CA GLY A 60 -8.72 -5.84 -12.30
C GLY A 60 -8.89 -4.59 -11.42
N CYS A 61 -7.81 -3.93 -11.04
CA CYS A 61 -7.85 -2.62 -10.39
C CYS A 61 -6.98 -1.64 -11.18
N ARG A 62 -7.56 -0.49 -11.56
CA ARG A 62 -6.87 0.55 -12.31
C ARG A 62 -6.82 1.83 -11.51
N CYS A 63 -5.58 2.30 -11.26
CA CYS A 63 -5.35 3.66 -10.82
C CYS A 63 -5.54 4.61 -12.01
N VAL A 64 -6.40 5.61 -11.84
CA VAL A 64 -6.64 6.67 -12.86
C VAL A 64 -5.94 7.97 -12.51
N ALA A 65 -5.44 8.08 -11.29
CA ALA A 65 -4.65 9.22 -10.84
C ALA A 65 -3.20 9.15 -11.34
N GLY A 66 -2.61 10.32 -11.55
CA GLY A 66 -1.19 10.42 -11.85
C GLY A 66 -0.33 10.13 -10.61
N PRO A 67 0.96 9.79 -10.79
CA PRO A 67 1.83 9.44 -9.66
C PRO A 67 1.98 10.56 -8.63
N ALA A 68 1.97 11.82 -9.06
CA ALA A 68 2.03 12.97 -8.16
C ALA A 68 0.80 13.06 -7.23
N ASP A 69 -0.39 12.72 -7.72
CA ASP A 69 -1.62 12.71 -6.94
C ASP A 69 -1.62 11.55 -5.93
N VAL A 70 -1.12 10.38 -6.34
CA VAL A 70 -0.93 9.21 -5.47
C VAL A 70 0.06 9.54 -4.35
N ALA A 71 1.24 10.08 -4.69
CA ALA A 71 2.27 10.48 -3.72
C ALA A 71 1.75 11.55 -2.75
N LYS A 72 1.00 12.53 -3.24
CA LYS A 72 0.38 13.56 -2.40
C LYS A 72 -0.68 12.97 -1.45
N THR A 73 -1.51 12.05 -1.93
CA THR A 73 -2.60 11.49 -1.15
C THR A 73 -2.08 10.61 -0.02
N TYR A 74 -1.10 9.74 -0.33
CA TYR A 74 -0.52 8.81 0.64
C TYR A 74 0.75 9.30 1.31
N ARG A 75 1.13 10.57 1.07
CA ARG A 75 2.22 11.30 1.74
C ARG A 75 3.58 10.60 1.70
N PHE A 76 3.97 10.09 0.53
CA PHE A 76 5.32 9.57 0.30
C PHE A 76 6.10 10.38 -0.75
N THR A 77 7.39 10.12 -0.84
CA THR A 77 8.32 10.77 -1.79
C THR A 77 9.07 9.70 -2.59
N PHE A 78 9.34 9.95 -3.87
CA PHE A 78 10.05 9.00 -4.74
C PHE A 78 11.56 8.89 -4.47
N ASP A 79 12.14 9.84 -3.72
CA ASP A 79 13.54 9.78 -3.27
C ASP A 79 13.80 8.64 -2.27
N ARG A 80 12.74 8.04 -1.73
CA ARG A 80 12.80 6.94 -0.79
C ARG A 80 12.12 5.71 -1.37
N PHE A 81 12.75 4.58 -1.13
CA PHE A 81 12.27 3.27 -1.55
C PHE A 81 11.42 2.67 -0.43
N THR A 82 10.09 2.73 -0.58
CA THR A 82 9.16 2.39 0.50
C THR A 82 8.01 1.52 0.03
N ALA A 83 7.59 0.61 0.91
CA ALA A 83 6.30 -0.05 0.85
C ALA A 83 5.33 0.66 1.79
N SER A 84 4.11 0.93 1.35
CA SER A 84 3.04 1.47 2.19
C SER A 84 1.77 0.63 2.05
N LEU A 85 1.20 0.20 3.18
CA LEU A 85 -0.07 -0.50 3.21
C LEU A 85 -1.19 0.52 3.52
N VAL A 86 -2.18 0.56 2.64
CA VAL A 86 -3.32 1.48 2.69
C VAL A 86 -4.61 0.69 2.74
N ASP A 87 -5.55 1.13 3.59
CA ASP A 87 -6.87 0.51 3.72
C ASP A 87 -7.92 1.07 2.74
N GLY A 88 -9.11 0.47 2.74
CA GLY A 88 -10.27 0.90 1.94
C GLY A 88 -10.74 2.34 2.22
N ASN A 89 -10.24 3.00 3.26
CA ASN A 89 -10.54 4.40 3.61
C ASN A 89 -9.43 5.38 3.19
N ASP A 90 -8.46 4.94 2.37
CA ASP A 90 -7.28 5.72 1.97
C ASP A 90 -6.37 6.09 3.15
N SER A 91 -6.45 5.35 4.26
CA SER A 91 -5.57 5.55 5.41
C SER A 91 -4.34 4.65 5.28
N VAL A 92 -3.16 5.27 5.35
CA VAL A 92 -1.89 4.55 5.48
C VAL A 92 -1.84 3.90 6.86
N LYS A 93 -1.73 2.57 6.91
CA LYS A 93 -1.66 1.78 8.15
C LYS A 93 -0.24 1.36 8.51
N TRP A 94 0.62 1.22 7.51
CA TRP A 94 1.99 0.79 7.69
C TRP A 94 2.88 1.32 6.58
N VAL A 95 4.12 1.65 6.92
CA VAL A 95 5.17 2.09 6.00
C VAL A 95 6.47 1.43 6.41
N ALA A 96 7.19 0.86 5.44
CA ALA A 96 8.51 0.27 5.65
C ALA A 96 9.44 0.58 4.47
N PRO A 97 10.77 0.60 4.69
CA PRO A 97 11.72 0.54 3.59
C PRO A 97 11.60 -0.82 2.88
N ILE A 98 11.82 -0.85 1.56
CA ILE A 98 11.89 -2.13 0.82
C ILE A 98 13.32 -2.70 0.85
N PRO A 99 13.49 -4.04 0.75
CA PRO A 99 12.47 -5.06 0.47
C PRO A 99 11.57 -5.40 1.67
N VAL A 100 10.33 -5.79 1.37
CA VAL A 100 9.35 -6.33 2.32
C VAL A 100 8.87 -7.69 1.84
N CYS A 101 8.67 -8.63 2.76
CA CYS A 101 8.20 -9.98 2.42
C CYS A 101 6.67 -10.10 2.58
N PHE A 102 6.08 -11.07 1.90
CA PHE A 102 4.65 -11.37 1.98
C PHE A 102 4.18 -11.62 3.42
N ALA A 103 4.97 -12.36 4.21
CA ALA A 103 4.63 -12.69 5.59
C ALA A 103 4.48 -11.44 6.48
N ASP A 104 5.34 -10.43 6.31
CA ASP A 104 5.27 -9.17 7.07
C ASP A 104 4.00 -8.38 6.73
N ILE A 105 3.62 -8.38 5.44
CA ILE A 105 2.41 -7.71 4.98
C ILE A 105 1.17 -8.37 5.60
N VAL A 106 1.09 -9.69 5.56
CA VAL A 106 -0.03 -10.45 6.13
C VAL A 106 -0.11 -10.28 7.64
N ALA A 107 1.02 -10.43 8.35
CA ALA A 107 1.06 -10.24 9.80
C ALA A 107 0.60 -8.83 10.19
N THR A 108 1.00 -7.81 9.42
CA THR A 108 0.55 -6.43 9.65
C THR A 108 -0.97 -6.31 9.55
N ILE A 109 -1.59 -6.89 8.51
CA ILE A 109 -3.05 -6.85 8.33
C ILE A 109 -3.77 -7.56 9.48
N GLU A 110 -3.29 -8.75 9.87
CA GLU A 110 -3.93 -9.58 10.90
C GLU A 110 -3.80 -8.95 12.31
N GLU A 111 -2.74 -8.19 12.57
CA GLU A 111 -2.52 -7.49 13.84
C GLU A 111 -3.27 -6.15 13.95
N LEU A 112 -3.69 -5.54 12.83
CA LEU A 112 -4.32 -4.21 12.83
C LEU A 112 -5.57 -4.12 13.74
N PRO A 113 -6.53 -5.06 13.71
CA PRO A 113 -7.70 -5.00 14.58
C PRO A 113 -7.34 -4.99 16.07
N HIS A 114 -6.30 -5.74 16.45
CA HIS A 114 -5.82 -5.81 17.83
C HIS A 114 -5.21 -4.47 18.27
N ARG A 115 -4.34 -3.90 17.42
CA ARG A 115 -3.72 -2.58 17.69
C ARG A 115 -4.75 -1.46 17.74
N GLU A 116 -5.75 -1.48 16.87
CA GLU A 116 -6.85 -0.49 16.89
C GLU A 116 -7.71 -0.63 18.15
N ALA A 117 -8.03 -1.85 18.57
CA ALA A 117 -8.73 -2.10 19.83
C ALA A 117 -7.91 -1.64 21.06
N GLU A 118 -6.60 -1.91 21.09
CA GLU A 118 -5.71 -1.43 22.16
C GLU A 118 -5.62 0.10 22.20
N ASN A 119 -5.52 0.75 21.04
CA ASN A 119 -5.47 2.21 20.95
C ASN A 119 -6.80 2.86 21.35
N ALA A 120 -7.94 2.26 20.97
CA ALA A 120 -9.26 2.71 21.41
C ALA A 120 -9.45 2.53 22.92
N ALA A 121 -8.95 1.43 23.49
CA ALA A 121 -8.99 1.16 24.92
C ALA A 121 -8.07 2.07 25.74
N ARG A 122 -6.96 2.57 25.17
CA ARG A 122 -6.05 3.51 25.83
C ARG A 122 -6.62 4.93 25.97
N GLY A 123 -7.69 5.26 25.25
CA GLY A 123 -8.29 6.60 25.25
C GLY A 123 -7.34 7.67 24.69
N PRO A 124 -7.82 8.90 24.40
CA PRO A 124 -6.93 9.98 24.01
C PRO A 124 -5.96 10.27 25.16
N SER A 125 -4.66 10.15 24.90
CA SER A 125 -3.64 10.64 25.82
C SER A 125 -3.86 12.13 26.05
N LEU A 126 -4.45 12.48 27.19
CA LEU A 126 -4.48 13.84 27.73
C LEU A 126 -3.06 14.21 28.17
N SER A 127 -2.18 14.46 27.21
CA SER A 127 -0.94 15.18 27.46
C SER A 127 -1.19 16.63 27.10
N GLY A 128 -1.57 17.41 28.13
CA GLY A 128 -1.63 18.87 28.08
C GLY A 128 -0.25 19.52 28.08
#